data_AF-A0A7J4NWJ9-F1
#
_entry.id   AF-A0A7J4NWJ9-F1
#
_cell.length_a   1.000
_cell.length_b   1.000
_cell.length_c   1.000
_cell.angle_alpha   90.00
_cell.angle_beta   90.00
_cell.angle_gamma   90.00
#
_symmetry.space_group_name_H-M   'P 1'
#
loop_
_entity.id
_entity.type
_entity.pdbx_description
1 polymer ?
#
loop_
_entity_poly.entity_id
_entity_poly.type
_entity_poly.pdbx_seq_one_letter_code
_entity_poly.pdbx_strand_id
1 'polypeptide(L)'
;MAEPGRLDVDAGLLKQVISYHNDHTATQSYGGALIVVYRGHVVAESYVTGEQGGPQPWGKETCNDVKSSTKSTFGTTVGVFLDEYRGKVDLDTPLVGASRKDSLIPQIWDQPLTDERKTGISVKHVLSMTSGHDSREPWLAPGRHRHTPGHVGPYQMYEYCFGWWRFDGVPSQHRLLFEPGRDFNYSNFGLEQMALAMRNVSGVEVGRYAWDRFLREIGMPEEMAEGFYREMPYVDDRELNFSDRPGWGVGGSAGCNAYGADGSSSPMGYNTIASST
;
A
#
# COMPACT_ATOMS: atom_id res chain seq x y z
N MET A 1 -8.71 -29.13 -3.93
CA MET A 1 -8.81 -29.13 -2.45
C MET A 1 -8.35 -30.49 -1.94
N ALA A 2 -7.44 -30.52 -0.96
CA ALA A 2 -6.96 -31.77 -0.37
C ALA A 2 -7.90 -32.22 0.75
N GLU A 3 -8.04 -33.53 0.96
CA GLU A 3 -8.82 -34.07 2.08
C GLU A 3 -8.10 -33.79 3.41
N PRO A 4 -8.70 -33.04 4.35
CA PRO A 4 -8.05 -32.63 5.59
C PRO A 4 -7.48 -33.80 6.42
N GLY A 5 -8.22 -34.91 6.48
CA GLY A 5 -7.81 -36.11 7.22
C GLY A 5 -6.57 -36.81 6.65
N ARG A 6 -6.22 -36.57 5.38
CA ARG A 6 -4.98 -37.10 4.77
C ARG A 6 -3.75 -36.25 5.09
N LEU A 7 -3.96 -35.09 5.72
CA LEU A 7 -2.92 -34.14 6.10
C LEU A 7 -2.81 -33.96 7.62
N ASP A 8 -3.38 -34.86 8.41
CA ASP A 8 -3.45 -34.77 9.87
C ASP A 8 -4.15 -33.49 10.39
N VAL A 9 -5.04 -32.91 9.58
CA VAL A 9 -5.85 -31.76 9.99
C VAL A 9 -7.07 -32.27 10.75
N ASP A 10 -7.33 -31.70 11.94
CA ASP A 10 -8.54 -31.97 12.71
C ASP A 10 -9.77 -31.47 11.94
N ALA A 11 -10.50 -32.42 11.33
CA ALA A 11 -11.68 -32.14 10.54
C ALA A 11 -12.84 -31.56 11.38
N GLY A 12 -12.92 -31.92 12.67
CA GLY A 12 -13.93 -31.40 13.58
C GLY A 12 -13.70 -29.92 13.87
N LEU A 13 -12.46 -29.55 14.18
CA LEU A 13 -12.07 -28.16 14.38
C LEU A 13 -12.19 -27.34 13.09
N LEU A 14 -11.75 -27.89 11.95
CA LEU A 14 -11.86 -27.22 10.66
C LEU A 14 -13.32 -26.89 10.33
N LYS A 15 -14.24 -27.83 10.57
CA LYS A 15 -15.68 -27.59 10.40
C LYS A 15 -16.18 -26.47 11.32
N GLN A 16 -15.73 -26.43 12.58
CA GLN A 16 -16.10 -25.34 13.51
C GLN A 16 -15.62 -23.98 13.04
N VAL A 17 -14.39 -23.88 12.51
CA VAL A 17 -13.85 -22.63 11.95
C VAL A 17 -14.67 -22.17 10.75
N ILE A 18 -15.03 -23.08 9.83
CA ILE A 18 -15.85 -22.76 8.66
C ILE A 18 -17.25 -22.30 9.11
N SER A 19 -17.89 -23.02 10.03
CA SER A 19 -19.21 -22.63 10.57
C SER A 19 -19.14 -21.29 11.27
N TYR A 20 -18.12 -21.05 12.10
CA TYR A 20 -17.95 -19.75 12.75
C TYR A 20 -17.82 -18.61 11.74
N HIS A 21 -16.98 -18.77 10.71
CA HIS A 21 -16.87 -17.76 9.64
C HIS A 21 -18.21 -17.57 8.92
N ASN A 22 -18.84 -18.66 8.48
CA ASN A 22 -20.04 -18.60 7.68
C ASN A 22 -21.21 -17.97 8.44
N ASP A 23 -21.40 -18.33 9.70
CA ASP A 23 -22.56 -17.94 10.50
C ASP A 23 -22.34 -16.60 11.23
N HIS A 24 -21.14 -16.01 11.16
CA HIS A 24 -20.85 -14.74 11.82
C HIS A 24 -21.67 -13.60 11.21
N THR A 25 -22.29 -12.77 12.06
CA THR A 25 -23.17 -11.68 11.62
C THR A 25 -22.50 -10.72 10.63
N ALA A 26 -21.22 -10.40 10.83
CA ALA A 26 -20.49 -9.53 9.89
C ALA A 26 -20.33 -10.18 8.50
N THR A 27 -20.05 -11.48 8.44
CA THR A 27 -19.88 -12.22 7.19
C THR A 27 -21.21 -12.40 6.45
N GLN A 28 -22.29 -12.72 7.17
CA GLN A 28 -23.65 -12.77 6.61
C GLN A 28 -24.15 -11.39 6.15
N SER A 29 -23.73 -10.31 6.82
CA SER A 29 -24.15 -8.96 6.45
C SER A 29 -23.39 -8.43 5.24
N TYR A 30 -22.07 -8.56 5.20
CA TYR A 30 -21.22 -7.86 4.22
C TYR A 30 -20.53 -8.78 3.21
N GLY A 31 -20.71 -10.09 3.38
CA GLY A 31 -19.99 -11.09 2.62
C GLY A 31 -18.63 -11.39 3.24
N GLY A 32 -18.00 -12.46 2.77
CA GLY A 32 -16.68 -12.85 3.25
C GLY A 32 -16.13 -14.05 2.53
N ALA A 33 -14.81 -14.20 2.63
CA ALA A 33 -14.09 -15.36 2.15
C ALA A 33 -13.20 -15.91 3.27
N LEU A 34 -13.08 -17.23 3.33
CA LEU A 34 -12.13 -17.95 4.18
C LEU A 34 -11.37 -18.93 3.30
N ILE A 35 -10.04 -18.88 3.35
CA ILE A 35 -9.16 -19.85 2.73
C ILE A 35 -8.19 -20.35 3.79
N VAL A 36 -8.11 -21.67 3.95
CA VAL A 36 -7.16 -22.32 4.87
C VAL A 36 -6.19 -23.15 4.05
N VAL A 37 -4.91 -22.78 4.13
CA VAL A 37 -3.81 -23.50 3.50
C VAL A 37 -2.98 -24.21 4.55
N TYR A 38 -2.80 -25.52 4.41
CA TYR A 38 -1.97 -26.32 5.30
C TYR A 38 -1.02 -27.20 4.48
N ARG A 39 0.28 -27.14 4.81
CA ARG A 39 1.36 -27.85 4.08
C ARG A 39 1.30 -27.66 2.56
N GLY A 40 1.00 -26.43 2.11
CA GLY A 40 0.91 -26.11 0.68
C GLY A 40 -0.38 -26.57 0.00
N HIS A 41 -1.37 -27.08 0.74
CA HIS A 41 -2.66 -27.50 0.19
C HIS A 41 -3.79 -26.64 0.73
N VAL A 42 -4.71 -26.22 -0.14
CA VAL A 42 -6.02 -25.69 0.29
C VAL A 42 -6.82 -26.84 0.90
N VAL A 43 -7.09 -26.73 2.20
CA VAL A 43 -7.85 -27.72 3.00
C VAL A 43 -9.26 -27.25 3.34
N ALA A 44 -9.53 -25.94 3.25
CA ALA A 44 -10.86 -25.38 3.29
C ALA A 44 -10.92 -24.08 2.49
N GLU A 45 -12.08 -23.85 1.89
CA GLU A 45 -12.42 -22.64 1.16
C GLU A 45 -13.92 -22.40 1.33
N SER A 46 -14.31 -21.18 1.72
CA SER A 46 -15.71 -20.80 1.92
C SER A 46 -15.93 -19.36 1.47
N TYR A 47 -17.07 -19.12 0.81
CA TYR A 47 -17.49 -17.80 0.37
C TYR A 47 -18.94 -17.58 0.78
N VAL A 48 -19.19 -16.45 1.44
CA VAL A 48 -20.54 -16.03 1.84
C VAL A 48 -20.87 -14.74 1.11
N THR A 49 -22.02 -14.73 0.44
CA THR A 49 -22.58 -13.52 -0.15
C THR A 49 -23.36 -12.78 0.92
N GLY A 50 -23.00 -11.53 1.20
CA GLY A 50 -23.66 -10.71 2.20
C GLY A 50 -25.01 -10.18 1.74
N GLU A 51 -25.89 -9.87 2.69
CA GLU A 51 -27.21 -9.27 2.41
C GLU A 51 -27.17 -7.73 2.27
N GLN A 52 -26.13 -7.07 2.75
CA GLN A 52 -26.07 -5.61 2.97
C GLN A 52 -24.99 -4.88 2.16
N GLY A 53 -24.73 -5.35 0.93
CA GLY A 53 -23.80 -4.71 0.00
C GLY A 53 -22.68 -5.64 -0.46
N GLY A 54 -21.79 -5.11 -1.30
CA GLY A 54 -20.71 -5.86 -1.92
C GLY A 54 -21.13 -6.74 -3.12
N PRO A 55 -20.20 -7.56 -3.64
CA PRO A 55 -20.40 -8.37 -4.84
C PRO A 55 -21.50 -9.41 -4.68
N GLN A 56 -22.30 -9.57 -5.74
CA GLN A 56 -23.45 -10.47 -5.80
C GLN A 56 -23.34 -11.36 -7.05
N PRO A 57 -22.87 -12.62 -6.93
CA PRO A 57 -22.44 -13.31 -5.70
C PRO A 57 -21.01 -12.94 -5.28
N TRP A 58 -20.67 -13.23 -4.02
CA TRP A 58 -19.29 -13.28 -3.55
C TRP A 58 -18.64 -14.61 -3.95
N GLY A 59 -17.43 -14.59 -4.50
CA GLY A 59 -16.75 -15.81 -4.93
C GLY A 59 -15.25 -15.65 -5.13
N LYS A 60 -14.61 -16.71 -5.62
CA LYS A 60 -13.15 -16.79 -5.78
C LYS A 60 -12.54 -15.72 -6.70
N GLU A 61 -13.31 -15.23 -7.67
CA GLU A 61 -12.87 -14.20 -8.63
C GLU A 61 -13.21 -12.78 -8.16
N THR A 62 -13.82 -12.63 -6.98
CA THR A 62 -14.18 -11.32 -6.42
C THR A 62 -12.91 -10.54 -6.09
N CYS A 63 -12.74 -9.37 -6.72
CA CYS A 63 -11.65 -8.45 -6.40
C CYS A 63 -12.11 -7.45 -5.33
N ASN A 64 -11.50 -7.54 -4.15
CA ASN A 64 -11.74 -6.67 -3.00
C ASN A 64 -10.48 -5.82 -2.74
N ASP A 65 -10.69 -4.61 -2.25
CA ASP A 65 -9.64 -3.69 -1.79
C ASP A 65 -9.03 -4.24 -0.48
N VAL A 66 -7.80 -4.76 -0.55
CA VAL A 66 -7.19 -5.50 0.58
C VAL A 66 -6.45 -4.59 1.57
N LYS A 67 -6.51 -3.27 1.37
CA LYS A 67 -6.03 -2.22 2.27
C LYS A 67 -4.58 -2.49 2.64
N SER A 68 -4.30 -2.40 3.92
CA SER A 68 -2.94 -2.55 4.44
C SER A 68 -2.31 -3.93 4.21
N SER A 69 -3.08 -4.94 3.79
CA SER A 69 -2.54 -6.25 3.40
C SER A 69 -1.58 -6.15 2.22
N THR A 70 -1.73 -5.13 1.37
CA THR A 70 -0.85 -4.82 0.24
C THR A 70 0.62 -4.64 0.66
N LYS A 71 0.89 -4.24 1.92
CA LYS A 71 2.24 -4.08 2.45
C LYS A 71 3.06 -5.38 2.46
N SER A 72 2.40 -6.53 2.60
CA SER A 72 3.09 -7.83 2.53
C SER A 72 3.61 -8.10 1.11
N THR A 73 2.79 -7.82 0.11
CA THR A 73 3.16 -7.88 -1.31
C THR A 73 4.26 -6.86 -1.62
N PHE A 74 4.10 -5.60 -1.17
CA PHE A 74 5.12 -4.56 -1.34
C PHE A 74 6.45 -4.93 -0.66
N GLY A 75 6.42 -5.47 0.56
CA GLY A 75 7.61 -5.93 1.26
C GLY A 75 8.34 -7.05 0.51
N THR A 76 7.58 -7.96 -0.11
CA THR A 76 8.15 -8.99 -1.01
C THR A 76 8.80 -8.36 -2.23
N THR A 77 8.14 -7.38 -2.86
CA THR A 77 8.70 -6.60 -3.98
C THR A 77 10.00 -5.92 -3.59
N VAL A 78 10.07 -5.30 -2.40
CA VAL A 78 11.30 -4.68 -1.89
C VAL A 78 12.37 -5.72 -1.65
N GLY A 79 12.04 -6.90 -1.10
CA GLY A 79 12.99 -8.00 -0.93
C GLY A 79 13.64 -8.44 -2.25
N VAL A 80 12.84 -8.63 -3.30
CA VAL A 80 13.31 -8.95 -4.66
C VAL A 80 14.18 -7.81 -5.21
N PHE A 81 13.75 -6.57 -5.01
CA PHE A 81 14.51 -5.39 -5.45
C PHE A 81 15.87 -5.28 -4.76
N LEU A 82 15.95 -5.54 -3.45
CA LEU A 82 17.22 -5.54 -2.73
C LEU A 82 18.15 -6.65 -3.22
N ASP A 83 17.63 -7.82 -3.60
CA ASP A 83 18.46 -8.89 -4.18
C ASP A 83 18.97 -8.52 -5.59
N GLU A 84 18.10 -8.00 -6.46
CA GLU A 84 18.43 -7.56 -7.83
C GLU A 84 19.45 -6.42 -7.83
N TYR A 85 19.31 -5.46 -6.91
CA TYR A 85 20.13 -4.25 -6.81
C TYR A 85 21.12 -4.25 -5.65
N ARG A 86 21.47 -5.42 -5.08
CA ARG A 86 22.33 -5.55 -3.88
C ARG A 86 23.68 -4.82 -3.93
N GLY A 87 24.20 -4.56 -5.14
CA GLY A 87 25.45 -3.80 -5.33
C GLY A 87 25.28 -2.27 -5.29
N LYS A 88 24.04 -1.78 -5.19
CA LYS A 88 23.66 -0.36 -5.21
C LYS A 88 22.75 0.02 -4.06
N VAL A 89 21.89 -0.89 -3.61
CA VAL A 89 20.90 -0.65 -2.57
C VAL A 89 20.87 -1.82 -1.60
N ASP A 90 20.92 -1.50 -0.32
CA ASP A 90 20.72 -2.39 0.82
C ASP A 90 19.84 -1.72 1.89
N LEU A 91 19.71 -2.37 3.05
CA LEU A 91 18.89 -1.87 4.15
C LEU A 91 19.42 -0.58 4.80
N ASP A 92 20.73 -0.33 4.74
CA ASP A 92 21.37 0.85 5.32
C ASP A 92 21.48 2.01 4.34
N THR A 93 21.21 1.77 3.06
CA THR A 93 21.26 2.76 2.00
C THR A 93 20.31 3.93 2.33
N PRO A 94 20.82 5.18 2.32
CA PRO A 94 20.00 6.35 2.58
C PRO A 94 18.92 6.52 1.51
N LEU A 95 17.68 6.68 1.94
CA LEU A 95 16.59 7.03 1.04
C LEU A 95 16.75 8.50 0.61
N VAL A 96 16.94 9.38 1.59
CA VAL A 96 17.16 10.82 1.39
C VAL A 96 18.65 11.17 1.39
N GLY A 97 19.45 10.66 2.32
CA GLY A 97 20.88 10.99 2.39
C GLY A 97 21.17 12.46 2.70
N ALA A 98 22.44 12.86 2.58
CA ALA A 98 22.90 14.21 2.92
C ALA A 98 22.89 15.20 1.74
N SER A 99 22.65 14.71 0.53
CA SER A 99 22.62 15.52 -0.69
C SER A 99 21.80 14.83 -1.78
N ARG A 100 21.40 15.59 -2.81
CA ARG A 100 20.72 15.05 -4.00
C ARG A 100 21.45 13.85 -4.61
N LYS A 101 22.78 13.86 -4.62
CA LYS A 101 23.59 12.81 -5.24
C LYS A 101 23.57 11.51 -4.42
N ASP A 102 23.38 11.63 -3.12
CA ASP A 102 23.43 10.52 -2.17
C ASP A 102 22.03 9.98 -1.82
N SER A 103 20.99 10.53 -2.45
CA SER A 103 19.59 10.11 -2.28
C SER A 103 19.19 9.04 -3.30
N LEU A 104 18.40 8.06 -2.86
CA LEU A 104 17.56 7.28 -3.76
C LEU A 104 16.33 8.06 -4.26
N ILE A 105 15.93 9.12 -3.52
CA ILE A 105 14.87 10.06 -3.90
C ILE A 105 15.39 11.49 -4.08
N PRO A 106 16.20 11.77 -5.11
CA PRO A 106 16.82 13.09 -5.32
C PRO A 106 15.82 14.25 -5.38
N GLN A 107 14.57 13.97 -5.75
CA GLN A 107 13.48 14.95 -5.89
C GLN A 107 13.23 15.73 -4.59
N ILE A 108 13.46 15.14 -3.42
CA ILE A 108 13.27 15.84 -2.13
C ILE A 108 14.15 17.09 -2.01
N TRP A 109 15.26 17.14 -2.76
CA TRP A 109 16.20 18.26 -2.80
C TRP A 109 15.87 19.32 -3.85
N ASP A 110 14.80 19.17 -4.63
CA ASP A 110 14.36 20.23 -5.55
C ASP A 110 13.86 21.47 -4.80
N GLN A 111 13.58 21.34 -3.51
CA GLN A 111 13.15 22.41 -2.60
C GLN A 111 13.84 22.25 -1.25
N PRO A 112 13.86 23.29 -0.40
CA PRO A 112 14.42 23.19 0.95
C PRO A 112 13.81 22.04 1.75
N LEU A 113 14.61 21.35 2.56
CA LEU A 113 14.08 20.31 3.43
C LEU A 113 13.13 20.94 4.46
N THR A 114 12.01 20.26 4.66
CA THR A 114 11.02 20.64 5.68
C THR A 114 11.46 20.25 7.09
N ASP A 115 12.34 19.24 7.19
CA ASP A 115 12.92 18.72 8.40
C ASP A 115 14.26 18.05 8.09
N GLU A 116 15.36 18.56 8.66
CA GLU A 116 16.71 18.04 8.46
C GLU A 116 16.85 16.56 8.86
N ARG A 117 16.02 16.09 9.79
CA ARG A 117 16.04 14.68 10.25
C ARG A 117 15.68 13.69 9.15
N LYS A 118 15.00 14.15 8.09
CA LYS A 118 14.67 13.32 6.91
C LYS A 118 15.90 12.78 6.21
N THR A 119 17.03 13.48 6.30
CA THR A 119 18.33 13.01 5.75
C THR A 119 18.78 11.67 6.35
N GLY A 120 18.33 11.34 7.57
CA GLY A 120 18.62 10.09 8.26
C GLY A 120 17.70 8.91 7.91
N ILE A 121 16.73 9.09 7.00
CA ILE A 121 15.83 8.01 6.58
C ILE A 121 16.58 7.09 5.61
N SER A 122 16.62 5.80 5.93
CA SER A 122 17.17 4.72 5.09
C SER A 122 16.11 3.66 4.81
N VAL A 123 16.43 2.72 3.92
CA VAL A 123 15.52 1.64 3.49
C VAL A 123 14.96 0.86 4.69
N LYS A 124 15.80 0.48 5.66
CA LYS A 124 15.35 -0.26 6.85
C LYS A 124 14.29 0.51 7.63
N HIS A 125 14.45 1.83 7.79
CA HIS A 125 13.52 2.66 8.58
C HIS A 125 12.13 2.70 7.95
N VAL A 126 12.06 2.62 6.63
CA VAL A 126 10.79 2.52 5.92
C VAL A 126 10.17 1.15 6.13
N LEU A 127 10.93 0.07 5.92
CA LEU A 127 10.40 -1.31 6.04
C LEU A 127 9.97 -1.66 7.47
N SER A 128 10.63 -1.10 8.48
CA SER A 128 10.31 -1.32 9.89
C SER A 128 9.33 -0.31 10.47
N MET A 129 8.79 0.63 9.68
CA MET A 129 7.89 1.69 10.16
C MET A 129 8.50 2.55 11.28
N THR A 130 9.81 2.83 11.17
CA THR A 130 10.56 3.66 12.12
C THR A 130 11.10 4.93 11.46
N SER A 131 10.50 5.38 10.36
CA SER A 131 10.95 6.56 9.61
C SER A 131 10.56 7.90 10.25
N GLY A 132 9.68 7.89 11.25
CA GLY A 132 9.21 9.10 11.95
C GLY A 132 8.04 9.81 11.27
N HIS A 133 7.55 9.34 10.13
CA HIS A 133 6.34 9.89 9.49
C HIS A 133 5.10 9.67 10.36
N ASP A 134 4.14 10.61 10.26
CA ASP A 134 2.85 10.49 10.97
C ASP A 134 1.99 9.39 10.34
N SER A 135 1.06 8.83 11.12
CA SER A 135 0.12 7.78 10.68
C SER A 135 -1.13 8.34 10.04
N ARG A 136 -1.49 9.59 10.34
CA ARG A 136 -2.79 10.15 9.93
C ARG A 136 -2.81 10.40 8.44
N GLU A 137 -3.64 9.63 7.77
CA GLU A 137 -3.75 9.63 6.32
C GLU A 137 -4.89 10.56 5.88
N PRO A 138 -4.74 11.23 4.74
CA PRO A 138 -5.73 12.18 4.27
C PRO A 138 -6.97 11.54 3.61
N TRP A 139 -7.23 10.22 3.75
CA TRP A 139 -8.29 9.48 3.03
C TRP A 139 -9.69 10.10 3.12
N LEU A 140 -9.97 10.72 4.26
CA LEU A 140 -11.25 11.34 4.60
C LEU A 140 -11.13 12.87 4.71
N ALA A 141 -10.10 13.47 4.12
CA ALA A 141 -9.85 14.90 4.25
C ALA A 141 -10.46 15.67 3.05
N PRO A 142 -11.68 16.22 3.15
CA PRO A 142 -12.26 17.11 2.13
C PRO A 142 -11.63 18.52 2.16
N GLY A 143 -10.53 18.69 2.88
CA GLY A 143 -9.89 19.98 3.12
C GLY A 143 -9.11 20.48 1.91
N ARG A 144 -9.01 21.80 1.76
CA ARG A 144 -8.23 22.43 0.69
C ARG A 144 -6.74 22.07 0.82
N HIS A 145 -6.09 21.79 -0.30
CA HIS A 145 -4.63 21.65 -0.36
C HIS A 145 -3.94 23.00 -0.10
N ARG A 146 -2.89 22.98 0.72
CA ARG A 146 -2.04 24.15 0.99
C ARG A 146 -0.58 23.77 0.93
N HIS A 147 0.19 24.53 0.17
CA HIS A 147 1.64 24.43 0.25
C HIS A 147 2.14 24.88 1.62
N THR A 148 3.19 24.20 2.07
CA THR A 148 4.05 24.69 3.14
C THR A 148 4.69 26.01 2.67
N PRO A 149 4.82 27.03 3.53
CA PRO A 149 5.49 28.27 3.14
C PRO A 149 6.87 28.01 2.50
N GLY A 150 7.13 28.70 1.39
CA GLY A 150 8.37 28.52 0.62
C GLY A 150 8.40 27.31 -0.30
N HIS A 151 7.30 26.54 -0.39
CA HIS A 151 7.19 25.39 -1.27
C HIS A 151 6.12 25.59 -2.34
N VAL A 152 6.28 24.92 -3.48
CA VAL A 152 5.35 24.94 -4.62
C VAL A 152 5.28 23.55 -5.25
N GLY A 153 4.27 23.27 -6.08
CA GLY A 153 4.24 22.03 -6.86
C GLY A 153 2.84 21.56 -7.23
N PRO A 154 2.74 20.48 -8.02
CA PRO A 154 1.50 19.84 -8.46
C PRO A 154 0.75 19.02 -7.40
N TYR A 155 0.99 19.26 -6.10
CA TYR A 155 0.35 18.54 -4.99
C TYR A 155 0.46 17.02 -5.11
N GLN A 156 1.60 16.48 -5.52
CA GLN A 156 1.73 15.03 -5.71
C GLN A 156 1.95 14.31 -4.36
N MET A 157 1.59 13.02 -4.27
CA MET A 157 1.71 12.27 -3.01
C MET A 157 3.15 12.19 -2.49
N TYR A 158 4.16 12.06 -3.37
CA TYR A 158 5.56 12.12 -2.92
C TYR A 158 5.92 13.50 -2.34
N GLU A 159 5.33 14.59 -2.83
CA GLU A 159 5.52 15.95 -2.30
C GLU A 159 4.83 16.10 -0.94
N TYR A 160 3.68 15.43 -0.75
CA TYR A 160 3.02 15.34 0.54
C TYR A 160 3.93 14.64 1.55
N CYS A 161 4.54 13.52 1.15
CA CYS A 161 5.52 12.78 1.96
C CYS A 161 6.77 13.64 2.28
N PHE A 162 7.22 14.47 1.33
CA PHE A 162 8.27 15.46 1.56
C PHE A 162 7.83 16.63 2.45
N GLY A 163 6.53 16.77 2.72
CA GLY A 163 5.96 17.82 3.56
C GLY A 163 5.84 19.17 2.84
N TRP A 164 5.93 19.19 1.51
CA TRP A 164 5.84 20.41 0.70
C TRP A 164 4.42 20.98 0.65
N TRP A 165 3.42 20.17 0.98
CA TRP A 165 2.04 20.59 1.08
C TRP A 165 1.25 19.72 2.08
N ARG A 166 0.02 20.14 2.39
CA ARG A 166 -0.89 19.47 3.32
C ARG A 166 -2.36 19.70 3.01
N PHE A 167 -3.23 18.91 3.64
CA PHE A 167 -4.66 19.19 3.73
C PHE A 167 -4.95 20.03 4.97
N ASP A 168 -5.89 20.96 4.87
CA ASP A 168 -6.41 21.66 6.05
C ASP A 168 -6.98 20.64 7.06
N GLY A 169 -6.60 20.78 8.34
CA GLY A 169 -7.04 19.89 9.41
C GLY A 169 -6.30 18.55 9.51
N VAL A 170 -5.44 18.20 8.56
CA VAL A 170 -4.60 16.99 8.61
C VAL A 170 -3.15 17.38 8.90
N PRO A 171 -2.50 16.74 9.88
CA PRO A 171 -1.09 16.96 10.15
C PRO A 171 -0.24 16.66 8.91
N SER A 172 0.54 17.67 8.54
CA SER A 172 1.44 17.59 7.40
C SER A 172 2.65 16.73 7.73
N GLN A 173 3.22 16.04 6.75
CA GLN A 173 4.54 15.41 6.87
C GLN A 173 5.68 16.45 6.87
N HIS A 174 5.41 17.71 7.23
CA HIS A 174 6.39 18.78 7.33
C HIS A 174 7.46 18.49 8.38
N ARG A 175 7.11 17.82 9.49
CA ARG A 175 8.06 17.40 10.51
C ARG A 175 7.85 15.93 10.85
N LEU A 176 8.95 15.23 11.10
CA LEU A 176 8.91 13.88 11.66
C LEU A 176 8.48 13.94 13.14
N LEU A 177 7.76 12.91 13.60
CA LEU A 177 7.39 12.72 15.00
C LEU A 177 8.64 12.47 15.87
N PHE A 178 9.63 11.77 15.33
CA PHE A 178 10.87 11.40 15.99
C PHE A 178 12.01 11.19 14.99
N GLU A 179 13.23 11.01 15.50
CA GLU A 179 14.41 10.67 14.68
C GLU A 179 14.26 9.28 14.03
N PRO A 180 14.60 9.10 12.74
CA PRO A 180 14.54 7.79 12.10
C PRO A 180 15.28 6.71 12.91
N GLY A 181 14.60 5.58 13.15
CA GLY A 181 15.11 4.45 13.93
C GLY A 181 14.93 4.56 15.45
N ARG A 182 14.42 5.69 15.98
CA ARG A 182 14.25 5.90 17.42
C ARG A 182 12.99 5.27 18.01
N ASP A 183 11.91 5.24 17.26
CA ASP A 183 10.60 4.76 17.71
C ASP A 183 9.84 4.12 16.54
N PHE A 184 8.69 3.53 16.83
CA PHE A 184 7.80 2.90 15.86
C PHE A 184 6.54 3.74 15.66
N ASN A 185 6.20 4.02 14.40
CA ASN A 185 4.91 4.58 14.05
C ASN A 185 4.44 4.04 12.71
N TYR A 186 3.29 3.39 12.71
CA TYR A 186 2.70 2.79 11.52
C TYR A 186 2.37 3.87 10.48
N SER A 187 3.03 3.87 9.33
CA SER A 187 2.87 4.95 8.34
C SER A 187 3.12 4.48 6.91
N ASN A 188 2.24 4.86 5.99
CA ASN A 188 2.39 4.53 4.57
C ASN A 188 3.39 5.45 3.85
N PHE A 189 3.65 6.65 4.38
CA PHE A 189 4.44 7.68 3.68
C PHE A 189 5.91 7.30 3.51
N GLY A 190 6.47 6.49 4.42
CA GLY A 190 7.78 5.90 4.22
C GLY A 190 7.79 4.95 3.03
N LEU A 191 6.79 4.07 2.93
CA LEU A 191 6.67 3.09 1.85
C LEU A 191 6.45 3.76 0.50
N GLU A 192 5.68 4.86 0.45
CA GLU A 192 5.52 5.69 -0.75
C GLU A 192 6.86 6.27 -1.24
N GLN A 193 7.70 6.75 -0.32
CA GLN A 193 9.05 7.19 -0.68
C GLN A 193 9.94 6.03 -1.15
N MET A 194 9.79 4.84 -0.58
CA MET A 194 10.49 3.65 -1.08
C MET A 194 10.04 3.26 -2.49
N ALA A 195 8.75 3.37 -2.80
CA ALA A 195 8.25 3.13 -4.15
C ALA A 195 8.87 4.11 -5.16
N LEU A 196 9.00 5.40 -4.79
CA LEU A 196 9.73 6.38 -5.60
C LEU A 196 11.21 6.01 -5.77
N ALA A 197 11.90 5.58 -4.71
CA ALA A 197 13.27 5.11 -4.79
C ALA A 197 13.42 3.91 -5.75
N MET A 198 12.53 2.93 -5.67
CA MET A 198 12.52 1.78 -6.57
C MET A 198 12.37 2.21 -8.02
N ARG A 199 11.47 3.15 -8.32
CA ARG A 199 11.32 3.71 -9.68
C ARG A 199 12.56 4.45 -10.14
N ASN A 200 13.17 5.27 -9.29
CA ASN A 200 14.40 5.99 -9.63
C ASN A 200 15.57 5.06 -9.98
N VAL A 201 15.67 3.91 -9.29
CA VAL A 201 16.75 2.94 -9.49
C VAL A 201 16.47 1.99 -10.66
N SER A 202 15.25 1.47 -10.77
CA SER A 202 14.88 0.46 -11.78
C SER A 202 14.38 1.05 -13.10
N GLY A 203 13.87 2.28 -13.08
CA GLY A 203 13.16 2.89 -14.21
C GLY A 203 11.74 2.33 -14.43
N VAL A 204 11.26 1.44 -13.57
CA VAL A 204 9.98 0.72 -13.72
C VAL A 204 9.06 1.07 -12.55
N GLU A 205 7.76 1.16 -12.83
CA GLU A 205 6.75 1.32 -11.79
C GLU A 205 6.61 0.06 -10.93
N VAL A 206 6.32 0.23 -9.64
CA VAL A 206 6.35 -0.87 -8.68
C VAL A 206 5.42 -2.02 -9.07
N GLY A 207 4.28 -1.74 -9.73
CA GLY A 207 3.27 -2.76 -10.06
C GLY A 207 3.73 -3.67 -11.16
N ARG A 208 4.21 -3.04 -12.23
CA ARG A 208 4.88 -3.73 -13.33
C ARG A 208 6.10 -4.49 -12.83
N TYR A 209 6.90 -3.87 -11.96
CA TYR A 209 8.06 -4.51 -11.35
C TYR A 209 7.67 -5.77 -10.56
N ALA A 210 6.70 -5.68 -9.65
CA ALA A 210 6.20 -6.82 -8.88
C ALA A 210 5.66 -7.94 -9.78
N TRP A 211 4.91 -7.57 -10.81
CA TRP A 211 4.31 -8.53 -11.73
C TRP A 211 5.33 -9.29 -12.56
N ASP A 212 6.27 -8.57 -13.17
CA ASP A 212 7.33 -9.14 -13.99
C ASP A 212 8.23 -10.11 -13.19
N ARG A 213 8.40 -9.88 -11.88
CA ARG A 213 9.32 -10.66 -11.04
C ARG A 213 8.68 -11.82 -10.29
N PHE A 214 7.44 -11.71 -9.80
CA PHE A 214 6.85 -12.80 -9.02
C PHE A 214 5.34 -12.97 -9.14
N LEU A 215 4.55 -11.90 -9.35
CA LEU A 215 3.08 -12.08 -9.36
C LEU A 215 2.62 -12.96 -10.52
N ARG A 216 3.23 -12.83 -11.72
CA ARG A 216 2.87 -13.70 -12.85
C ARG A 216 3.19 -15.17 -12.57
N GLU A 217 4.28 -15.45 -11.86
CA GLU A 217 4.75 -16.81 -11.57
C GLU A 217 3.82 -17.54 -10.58
N ILE A 218 3.11 -16.79 -9.75
CA ILE A 218 2.05 -17.32 -8.87
C ILE A 218 0.65 -17.25 -9.50
N GLY A 219 0.57 -16.96 -10.81
CA GLY A 219 -0.67 -16.99 -11.59
C GLY A 219 -1.53 -15.74 -11.47
N MET A 220 -0.99 -14.61 -11.02
CA MET A 220 -1.75 -13.35 -11.01
C MET A 220 -1.91 -12.79 -12.44
N PRO A 221 -3.09 -12.21 -12.75
CA PRO A 221 -3.41 -11.75 -14.10
C PRO A 221 -2.59 -10.53 -14.52
N GLU A 222 -2.43 -10.31 -15.84
CA GLU A 222 -1.63 -9.21 -16.41
C GLU A 222 -2.20 -7.83 -16.08
N GLU A 223 -3.49 -7.74 -15.79
CA GLU A 223 -4.16 -6.54 -15.29
C GLU A 223 -3.54 -6.02 -13.96
N MET A 224 -2.89 -6.90 -13.19
CA MET A 224 -2.10 -6.49 -12.01
C MET A 224 -0.76 -5.84 -12.40
N ALA A 225 -0.22 -6.09 -13.60
CA ALA A 225 1.00 -5.47 -14.10
C ALA A 225 0.77 -4.03 -14.54
N GLU A 226 -0.37 -3.83 -15.23
CA GLU A 226 -0.77 -2.58 -15.87
C GLU A 226 -1.83 -1.82 -15.06
N GLY A 227 -2.07 -2.25 -13.81
CA GLY A 227 -3.06 -1.69 -12.91
C GLY A 227 -2.72 -0.25 -12.52
N PHE A 228 -2.78 0.65 -13.50
CA PHE A 228 -2.90 2.06 -13.30
C PHE A 228 -4.26 2.29 -12.68
N TYR A 229 -4.18 2.77 -11.46
CA TYR A 229 -5.08 3.74 -10.90
C TYR A 229 -6.56 3.62 -11.26
N ARG A 230 -7.30 2.69 -10.65
CA ARG A 230 -8.76 2.76 -10.66
C ARG A 230 -9.28 3.37 -9.38
N GLU A 231 -9.93 4.53 -9.50
CA GLU A 231 -10.69 5.13 -8.41
C GLU A 231 -11.77 4.14 -7.97
N MET A 232 -11.60 3.62 -6.76
CA MET A 232 -12.58 2.88 -5.99
C MET A 232 -13.19 3.89 -5.03
N PRO A 233 -14.26 4.60 -5.43
CA PRO A 233 -14.91 5.54 -4.54
C PRO A 233 -15.36 4.79 -3.30
N TYR A 234 -15.00 5.29 -2.11
CA TYR A 234 -15.55 4.78 -0.86
C TYR A 234 -17.06 5.02 -0.93
N VAL A 235 -17.81 3.95 -1.19
CA VAL A 235 -19.24 4.02 -1.48
C VAL A 235 -20.03 4.42 -0.24
N ASP A 236 -19.44 4.23 0.94
CA ASP A 236 -19.97 4.62 2.25
C ASP A 236 -18.89 4.55 3.35
N ASP A 237 -19.27 4.96 4.56
CA ASP A 237 -18.44 4.96 5.77
C ASP A 237 -17.94 3.56 6.21
N ARG A 238 -18.35 2.48 5.52
CA ARG A 238 -17.94 1.10 5.82
C ARG A 238 -16.65 0.70 5.10
N GLU A 239 -16.18 1.54 4.18
CA GLU A 239 -14.92 1.36 3.45
C GLU A 239 -14.79 0.05 2.64
N LEU A 240 -15.94 -0.55 2.29
CA LEU A 240 -15.99 -1.77 1.50
C LEU A 240 -15.91 -1.44 0.00
N ASN A 241 -14.74 -1.69 -0.58
CA ASN A 241 -14.41 -1.36 -1.96
C ASN A 241 -14.24 -2.64 -2.80
N PHE A 242 -14.89 -2.67 -3.97
CA PHE A 242 -14.86 -3.83 -4.86
C PHE A 242 -14.60 -3.40 -6.30
N SER A 243 -13.96 -4.28 -7.06
CA SER A 243 -13.71 -4.09 -8.49
C SER A 243 -14.19 -5.32 -9.25
N ASP A 244 -14.70 -5.10 -10.46
CA ASP A 244 -14.98 -6.16 -11.44
C ASP A 244 -13.69 -6.68 -12.11
N ARG A 245 -12.54 -6.03 -11.85
CA ARG A 245 -11.24 -6.39 -12.40
C ARG A 245 -10.13 -6.38 -11.36
N PRO A 246 -9.14 -7.28 -11.46
CA PRO A 246 -7.90 -7.21 -10.70
C PRO A 246 -7.16 -5.90 -10.97
N GLY A 247 -6.47 -5.40 -9.95
CA GLY A 247 -5.62 -4.21 -10.08
C GLY A 247 -5.19 -3.69 -8.72
N TRP A 248 -4.39 -2.63 -8.74
CA TRP A 248 -4.02 -1.90 -7.54
C TRP A 248 -5.07 -0.82 -7.27
N GLY A 249 -5.64 -0.82 -6.07
CA GLY A 249 -6.68 0.13 -5.68
C GLY A 249 -6.16 1.56 -5.67
N VAL A 250 -7.04 2.51 -6.04
CA VAL A 250 -6.88 3.95 -5.80
C VAL A 250 -8.10 4.38 -5.06
N GLY A 251 -7.94 5.05 -3.93
CA GLY A 251 -9.10 5.65 -3.33
C GLY A 251 -8.75 6.60 -2.21
N GLY A 252 -9.36 7.77 -2.25
CA GLY A 252 -9.96 8.41 -1.08
C GLY A 252 -11.48 8.47 -1.30
N SER A 253 -12.25 8.96 -0.32
CA SER A 253 -13.69 9.21 -0.53
C SER A 253 -13.93 10.12 -1.75
N ALA A 254 -15.14 10.13 -2.32
CA ALA A 254 -15.47 11.02 -3.44
C ALA A 254 -15.03 12.48 -3.15
N GLY A 255 -14.15 13.05 -3.98
CA GLY A 255 -13.55 14.37 -3.79
C GLY A 255 -12.25 14.40 -2.97
N CYS A 256 -11.80 13.25 -2.46
CA CYS A 256 -10.48 13.05 -1.85
C CYS A 256 -9.59 12.30 -2.84
N ASN A 257 -8.77 13.02 -3.59
CA ASN A 257 -7.81 12.44 -4.52
C ASN A 257 -6.41 12.34 -3.90
N ALA A 258 -6.29 11.70 -2.73
CA ALA A 258 -5.02 11.61 -2.02
C ALA A 258 -3.89 11.00 -2.87
N TYR A 259 -4.20 10.05 -3.77
CA TYR A 259 -3.21 9.35 -4.59
C TYR A 259 -2.90 9.99 -5.95
N GLY A 260 -3.33 11.23 -6.14
CA GLY A 260 -2.89 12.06 -7.26
C GLY A 260 -3.32 13.50 -7.04
N ALA A 261 -2.79 14.16 -6.01
CA ALA A 261 -3.48 15.20 -5.22
C ALA A 261 -3.80 16.57 -5.85
N ASP A 262 -4.10 16.58 -7.14
CA ASP A 262 -5.11 17.44 -7.78
C ASP A 262 -5.58 16.92 -9.17
N GLY A 263 -5.16 15.72 -9.56
CA GLY A 263 -5.39 15.12 -10.88
C GLY A 263 -4.38 15.53 -11.94
N SER A 264 -3.41 16.40 -11.61
CA SER A 264 -2.36 16.79 -12.56
C SER A 264 -1.39 15.65 -12.83
N SER A 265 -0.81 15.68 -14.04
CA SER A 265 0.21 14.73 -14.46
C SER A 265 1.48 14.93 -13.64
N SER A 266 1.91 13.87 -12.95
CA SER A 266 3.23 13.85 -12.32
C SER A 266 4.31 13.57 -13.36
N PRO A 267 5.44 14.32 -13.38
CA PRO A 267 6.61 13.97 -14.19
C PRO A 267 7.23 12.62 -13.78
N MET A 268 6.95 12.16 -12.56
CA MET A 268 7.42 10.89 -12.01
C MET A 268 6.32 9.82 -11.97
N GLY A 269 5.16 10.08 -12.60
CA GLY A 269 3.98 9.22 -12.53
C GLY A 269 3.44 9.03 -11.10
N TYR A 270 2.51 8.11 -10.96
CA TYR A 270 1.97 7.71 -9.67
C TYR A 270 2.63 6.37 -9.26
N ASN A 271 3.00 6.19 -7.99
CA ASN A 271 3.88 5.08 -7.54
C ASN A 271 3.34 4.28 -6.35
N THR A 272 2.04 4.31 -6.12
CA THR A 272 1.40 3.95 -4.86
C THR A 272 0.88 2.51 -4.87
N ILE A 273 1.79 1.54 -4.70
CA ILE A 273 1.44 0.16 -4.28
C ILE A 273 1.67 -0.02 -2.78
N ALA A 274 2.31 0.96 -2.17
CA ALA A 274 2.75 0.95 -0.79
C ALA A 274 1.62 1.14 0.23
N SER A 275 0.45 1.57 -0.22
CA SER A 275 -0.55 2.15 0.64
C SER A 275 -1.73 1.23 0.90
N SER A 276 -2.46 1.57 1.96
CA SER A 276 -3.67 0.88 2.38
C SER A 276 -4.83 1.25 1.44
N THR A 277 -4.78 0.81 0.18
CA THR A 277 -5.97 0.76 -0.67
C THR A 277 -6.61 -0.60 -0.53
#